data_AF-A0A356W365-F1
#
_entry.id   AF-A0A356W365-F1
#
_cell.length_a   1.000
_cell.length_b   1.000
_cell.length_c   1.000
_cell.angle_alpha   90.00
_cell.angle_beta   90.00
_cell.angle_gamma   90.00
#
_symmetry.space_group_name_H-M   'P 1'
#
loop_
_entity.id
_entity.type
_entity.pdbx_description
1 polymer ?
#
loop_
_entity_poly.entity_id
_entity_poly.type
_entity_poly.pdbx_seq_one_letter_code
_entity_poly.pdbx_strand_id
1 'polypeptide(L)'
;MLLKRLKWPLRILAGLIALVVLLAIVAYFNRVHILVALMKNDAFVEWAGTFEPGENYTASLQGSYPVAACQNSHVDFGEAVRRTVSLDGVWDVEEGPLSDTAPEAFAHRAPVPGLITEATPSFSEMGKKSKQRDVFWYRTRFNAPNTP
;
A
#
# COMPACT_ATOMS: atom_id res chain seq x y z
N MET A 1 12.94 50.80 -5.51
CA MET A 1 13.56 52.07 -6.00
C MET A 1 15.08 51.98 -6.24
N LEU A 2 15.75 50.87 -5.88
CA LEU A 2 17.23 50.73 -5.94
C LEU A 2 17.83 50.26 -7.29
N LEU A 3 17.02 49.68 -8.20
CA LEU A 3 17.51 49.09 -9.45
C LEU A 3 17.80 50.09 -10.60
N LYS A 4 17.52 51.38 -10.43
CA LYS A 4 17.64 52.37 -11.51
C LYS A 4 19.06 52.92 -11.76
N ARG A 5 20.04 52.62 -10.88
CA ARG A 5 21.42 53.16 -10.96
C ARG A 5 22.48 52.17 -11.47
N LEU A 6 22.05 51.04 -12.03
CA LEU A 6 22.93 49.93 -12.37
C LEU A 6 23.18 49.87 -13.89
N LYS A 7 24.44 49.72 -14.33
CA LYS A 7 24.79 49.64 -15.76
C LYS A 7 23.96 48.54 -16.44
N TRP A 8 23.47 48.81 -17.66
CA TRP A 8 22.59 47.94 -18.46
C TRP A 8 22.84 46.42 -18.35
N PRO A 9 24.09 45.90 -18.46
CA PRO A 9 24.33 44.46 -18.34
C PRO A 9 23.94 43.86 -16.99
N LEU A 10 24.14 44.60 -15.89
CA LEU A 10 23.79 44.12 -14.55
C LEU A 10 22.27 44.12 -14.32
N ARG A 11 21.52 44.98 -15.00
CA ARG A 11 20.04 45.00 -14.94
C ARG A 11 19.45 43.80 -15.66
N ILE A 12 20.03 43.41 -16.80
CA ILE A 12 19.65 42.21 -17.53
C ILE A 12 19.96 40.98 -16.68
N LEU A 13 21.15 40.91 -16.08
CA LEU A 13 21.54 39.81 -15.20
C LEU A 13 20.61 39.70 -13.98
N ALA A 14 20.32 40.81 -13.30
CA ALA A 14 19.39 40.83 -12.17
C ALA A 14 17.95 40.41 -12.58
N GLY A 15 17.51 40.81 -13.77
CA GLY A 15 16.22 40.39 -14.33
C GLY A 15 16.16 38.89 -14.63
N LEU A 16 17.23 38.31 -15.19
CA LEU A 16 17.33 36.87 -15.44
C LEU A 16 17.32 36.07 -14.14
N ILE A 17 18.07 36.52 -13.12
CA ILE A 17 18.07 35.88 -11.81
C ILE A 17 16.67 35.92 -11.19
N ALA A 18 16.01 37.08 -11.23
CA ALA A 18 14.65 37.22 -10.71
C ALA A 18 13.65 36.31 -11.45
N LEU A 19 13.79 36.16 -12.77
CA LEU A 19 12.95 35.26 -13.56
C LEU A 19 13.18 33.79 -13.19
N VAL A 20 14.43 33.35 -13.04
CA VAL A 20 14.76 31.97 -12.64
C VAL A 20 14.19 31.67 -11.24
N VAL A 21 14.32 32.61 -10.30
CA VAL A 21 13.74 32.46 -8.96
C VAL A 21 12.22 32.39 -9.01
N LEU A 22 11.58 33.24 -9.81
CA LEU A 22 10.12 33.21 -9.99
C LEU A 22 9.66 31.86 -10.56
N LEU A 23 10.35 31.36 -11.59
CA LEU A 23 10.05 30.06 -12.20
C LEU A 23 10.27 28.91 -11.20
N ALA A 24 11.32 28.95 -10.39
CA ALA A 24 11.57 27.96 -9.34
C ALA A 24 10.48 27.95 -8.26
N ILE A 25 9.98 29.12 -7.87
CA ILE A 25 8.87 29.25 -6.93
C ILE A 25 7.59 28.66 -7.53
N VAL A 26 7.26 29.02 -8.77
CA VAL A 26 6.08 28.48 -9.48
C VAL A 26 6.18 26.95 -9.62
N ALA A 27 7.36 26.42 -9.95
CA ALA A 27 7.61 24.99 -10.02
C ALA A 27 7.47 24.31 -8.65
N TYR A 28 7.95 24.94 -7.57
CA TYR A 28 7.81 24.41 -6.21
C TYR A 28 6.36 24.30 -5.76
N PHE A 29 5.52 25.30 -6.06
CA PHE A 29 4.09 25.25 -5.74
C PHE A 29 3.32 24.26 -6.62
N ASN A 30 3.74 24.05 -7.87
CA ASN A 30 3.16 23.08 -8.80
C ASN A 30 3.84 21.70 -8.78
N ARG A 31 4.75 21.45 -7.83
CA ARG A 31 5.64 20.29 -7.86
C ARG A 31 4.91 18.95 -7.95
N VAL A 32 3.77 18.82 -7.27
CA VAL A 32 2.98 17.56 -7.29
C VAL A 32 2.37 17.32 -8.66
N HIS A 33 1.76 18.34 -9.28
CA HIS A 33 1.20 18.21 -10.63
C HIS A 33 2.28 17.94 -11.69
N ILE A 34 3.43 18.60 -11.57
CA ILE A 34 4.59 18.37 -12.45
C ILE A 34 5.12 16.95 -12.27
N LEU A 35 5.30 16.50 -11.03
CA LEU A 35 5.76 15.14 -10.73
C LEU A 35 4.77 14.08 -11.21
N VAL A 36 3.46 14.28 -11.01
CA VAL A 36 2.43 13.36 -11.51
C VAL A 36 2.41 13.34 -13.05
N ALA A 37 2.54 14.49 -13.70
CA ALA A 37 2.63 14.56 -15.16
C ALA A 37 3.92 13.92 -15.71
N LEU A 38 5.04 14.02 -14.99
CA LEU A 38 6.32 13.36 -15.33
C LEU A 38 6.32 11.86 -15.00
N MET A 39 5.53 11.43 -14.01
CA MET A 39 5.39 10.02 -13.60
C MET A 39 4.28 9.28 -14.36
N LYS A 40 3.50 9.97 -15.20
CA LYS A 40 2.55 9.31 -16.11
C LYS A 40 3.30 8.44 -17.09
N ASN A 41 3.48 7.17 -16.73
CA ASN A 41 3.97 6.15 -17.62
C ASN A 41 2.78 5.57 -18.39
N ASP A 42 2.12 6.44 -19.17
CA ASP A 42 0.95 6.07 -19.98
C ASP A 42 1.31 4.88 -20.88
N ALA A 43 2.55 4.81 -21.37
CA ALA A 43 3.07 3.68 -22.15
C ALA A 43 3.13 2.36 -21.37
N PHE A 44 3.53 2.36 -20.09
CA PHE A 44 3.49 1.14 -19.26
C PHE A 44 2.06 0.73 -18.93
N VAL A 45 1.18 1.67 -18.61
CA VAL A 45 -0.23 1.35 -18.32
C VAL A 45 -0.93 0.82 -19.56
N GLU A 46 -0.66 1.41 -20.72
CA GLU A 46 -1.15 0.94 -22.03
C GLU A 46 -0.59 -0.45 -22.32
N TRP A 47 0.73 -0.65 -22.22
CA TRP A 47 1.36 -1.97 -22.36
C TRP A 47 0.79 -3.00 -21.38
N ALA A 48 0.64 -2.67 -20.11
CA ALA A 48 0.07 -3.56 -19.10
C ALA A 48 -1.43 -3.85 -19.36
N GLY A 49 -2.14 -2.96 -20.03
CA GLY A 49 -3.51 -3.20 -20.50
C GLY A 49 -3.59 -4.14 -21.71
N THR A 50 -2.48 -4.36 -22.42
CA THR A 50 -2.41 -5.24 -23.61
C THR A 50 -2.05 -6.69 -23.32
N PHE A 51 -1.89 -7.08 -22.04
CA PHE A 51 -1.72 -8.49 -21.71
C PHE A 51 -2.96 -9.26 -22.12
N GLU A 52 -2.86 -9.99 -23.23
CA GLU A 52 -3.89 -10.93 -23.63
C GLU A 52 -4.10 -11.94 -22.50
N PRO A 53 -5.31 -12.02 -21.92
CA PRO A 53 -5.58 -13.03 -20.91
C PRO A 53 -5.31 -14.41 -21.53
N GLY A 54 -4.59 -15.27 -20.80
CA GLY A 54 -4.33 -16.63 -21.29
C GLY A 54 -5.63 -17.36 -21.62
N GLU A 55 -5.56 -18.39 -22.47
CA GLU A 55 -6.73 -19.13 -23.00
C GLU A 55 -7.73 -19.59 -21.93
N ASN A 56 -7.26 -19.76 -20.68
CA ASN A 56 -8.03 -20.23 -19.54
C ASN A 56 -8.28 -19.16 -18.47
N TYR A 57 -8.11 -17.87 -18.76
CA TYR A 57 -8.25 -16.79 -17.76
C TYR A 57 -9.62 -16.78 -17.06
N THR A 58 -10.69 -17.15 -17.78
CA THR A 58 -12.04 -17.28 -17.24
C THR A 58 -12.50 -18.74 -17.09
N ALA A 59 -11.63 -19.70 -17.36
CA ALA A 59 -11.99 -21.11 -17.25
C ALA A 59 -12.25 -21.46 -15.78
N SER A 60 -13.51 -21.77 -15.47
CA SER A 60 -13.86 -22.41 -14.20
C SER A 60 -13.65 -23.92 -14.35
N LEU A 61 -12.88 -24.52 -13.45
CA LEU A 61 -12.94 -25.97 -13.29
C LEU A 61 -14.33 -26.31 -12.73
N GLN A 62 -14.97 -27.36 -13.26
CA GLN A 62 -16.25 -27.82 -12.70
C GLN A 62 -16.05 -28.13 -11.21
N GLY A 63 -16.77 -27.42 -10.33
CA GLY A 63 -16.57 -27.50 -8.88
C GLY A 63 -15.47 -26.60 -8.30
N SER A 64 -15.02 -25.58 -9.05
CA SER A 64 -14.18 -24.46 -8.59
C SER A 64 -14.84 -23.16 -9.03
N TYR A 65 -14.99 -22.18 -8.12
CA TYR A 65 -15.68 -20.92 -8.40
C TYR A 65 -14.74 -19.71 -8.28
N PRO A 66 -13.70 -19.61 -9.14
CA PRO A 66 -12.65 -18.59 -9.01
C PRO A 66 -13.18 -17.16 -9.18
N VAL A 67 -14.22 -16.96 -10.00
CA VAL A 67 -14.81 -15.63 -10.27
C VAL A 67 -15.62 -15.11 -9.07
N ALA A 68 -16.20 -16.00 -8.25
CA ALA A 68 -16.88 -15.61 -7.01
C ALA A 68 -15.88 -15.41 -5.84
N ALA A 69 -14.74 -16.11 -5.86
CA ALA A 69 -13.73 -16.07 -4.82
C ALA A 69 -12.97 -14.74 -4.73
N CYS A 70 -12.94 -13.92 -5.80
CA CYS A 70 -12.29 -12.61 -5.77
C CYS A 70 -12.97 -11.59 -4.83
N GLN A 71 -14.21 -11.84 -4.39
CA GLN A 71 -14.93 -10.95 -3.48
C GLN A 71 -15.19 -11.53 -2.08
N ASN A 72 -15.08 -12.85 -1.88
CA ASN A 72 -15.30 -13.49 -0.58
C ASN A 72 -14.42 -14.73 -0.39
N SER A 73 -13.12 -14.55 -0.16
CA SER A 73 -12.14 -15.64 0.07
C SER A 73 -12.31 -16.40 1.40
N HIS A 74 -13.40 -16.15 2.13
CA HIS A 74 -13.63 -16.63 3.48
C HIS A 74 -14.52 -17.88 3.56
N VAL A 75 -15.06 -18.36 2.43
CA VAL A 75 -16.08 -19.42 2.40
C VAL A 75 -15.70 -20.52 1.41
N ASP A 76 -15.79 -21.78 1.85
CA ASP A 76 -15.80 -22.93 0.96
C ASP A 76 -17.20 -23.10 0.36
N PHE A 77 -17.32 -22.94 -0.95
CA PHE A 77 -18.59 -23.08 -1.67
C PHE A 77 -18.91 -24.54 -2.05
N GLY A 78 -18.25 -25.52 -1.43
CA GLY A 78 -18.38 -26.94 -1.76
C GLY A 78 -17.49 -27.33 -2.94
N GLU A 79 -16.29 -26.75 -3.00
CA GLU A 79 -15.34 -27.00 -4.07
C GLU A 79 -14.83 -28.44 -4.01
N ALA A 80 -14.85 -29.15 -5.15
CA ALA A 80 -14.49 -30.57 -5.21
C ALA A 80 -12.99 -30.79 -5.52
N VAL A 81 -12.35 -29.80 -6.15
CA VAL A 81 -10.96 -29.90 -6.63
C VAL A 81 -10.00 -29.14 -5.72
N ARG A 82 -10.43 -28.00 -5.19
CA ARG A 82 -9.69 -27.18 -4.21
C ARG A 82 -10.45 -27.25 -2.90
N ARG A 83 -9.75 -27.33 -1.77
CA ARG A 83 -10.35 -27.08 -0.45
C ARG A 83 -9.97 -25.69 0.01
N THR A 84 -10.96 -24.92 0.39
CA THR A 84 -10.78 -23.59 0.96
C THR A 84 -11.02 -23.68 2.46
N VAL A 85 -10.04 -23.27 3.27
CA VAL A 85 -10.14 -23.28 4.73
C VAL A 85 -10.09 -21.83 5.20
N SER A 86 -11.16 -21.38 5.87
CA SER A 86 -11.14 -20.07 6.51
C SER A 86 -10.18 -20.08 7.70
N LEU A 87 -9.37 -19.02 7.79
CA LEU A 87 -8.53 -18.74 8.95
C LEU A 87 -9.08 -17.57 9.76
N ASP A 88 -10.33 -17.19 9.54
CA ASP A 88 -10.98 -16.12 10.30
C ASP A 88 -11.13 -16.54 11.76
N GLY A 89 -11.05 -15.54 12.64
CA GLY A 89 -11.16 -15.75 14.08
C GLY A 89 -10.30 -14.77 14.85
N VAL A 90 -9.91 -15.15 16.06
CA VAL A 90 -9.07 -14.32 16.93
C VAL A 90 -7.63 -14.77 16.80
N TRP A 91 -6.76 -13.86 16.38
CA TRP A 91 -5.33 -14.11 16.16
C TRP A 91 -4.51 -13.50 17.30
N ASP A 92 -3.35 -14.10 17.57
CA ASP A 92 -2.35 -13.49 18.44
C ASP A 92 -1.70 -12.31 17.70
N VAL A 93 -1.52 -11.19 18.38
CA VAL A 93 -0.95 -9.96 17.80
C VAL A 93 0.09 -9.35 18.72
N GLU A 94 1.11 -8.73 18.13
CA GLU A 94 2.12 -7.97 18.86
C GLU A 94 2.59 -6.75 18.06
N GLU A 95 3.02 -5.70 18.75
CA GLU A 95 3.60 -4.51 18.11
C GLU A 95 5.13 -4.57 18.12
N GLY A 96 5.79 -4.01 17.09
CA GLY A 96 7.26 -4.06 17.04
C GLY A 96 7.90 -3.38 15.83
N PRO A 97 9.23 -3.49 15.70
CA PRO A 97 9.96 -2.94 14.56
C PRO A 97 9.65 -3.73 13.28
N LEU A 98 9.77 -3.06 12.13
CA LEU A 98 9.76 -3.73 10.83
C LEU A 98 11.11 -4.43 10.65
N SER A 99 11.13 -5.75 10.80
CA SER A 99 12.34 -6.56 10.71
C SER A 99 12.04 -7.95 10.14
N ASP A 100 13.06 -8.76 9.86
CA ASP A 100 12.90 -10.15 9.43
C ASP A 100 12.69 -11.14 10.60
N THR A 101 12.70 -10.64 11.84
CA THR A 101 12.56 -11.47 13.04
C THR A 101 11.20 -11.21 13.70
N ALA A 102 10.40 -12.26 13.84
CA ALA A 102 9.12 -12.17 14.53
C ALA A 102 9.31 -11.98 16.05
N PRO A 103 8.36 -11.32 16.75
CA PRO A 103 8.38 -11.21 18.20
C PRO A 103 8.40 -12.58 18.90
N GLU A 104 9.15 -12.69 19.99
CA GLU A 104 9.22 -13.92 20.80
C GLU A 104 7.89 -14.23 21.51
N ALA A 105 7.19 -13.17 21.94
CA ALA A 105 5.91 -13.25 22.63
C ALA A 105 4.84 -12.44 21.90
N PHE A 106 3.59 -12.85 22.07
CA PHE A 106 2.42 -12.14 21.57
C PHE A 106 1.46 -11.98 22.73
N ALA A 107 1.38 -10.78 23.28
CA ALA A 107 0.62 -10.48 24.49
C ALA A 107 -0.83 -10.05 24.20
N HIS A 108 -1.17 -9.78 22.94
CA HIS A 108 -2.45 -9.24 22.52
C HIS A 108 -3.18 -10.21 21.59
N ARG A 109 -4.49 -10.03 21.46
CA ARG A 109 -5.33 -10.78 20.53
C ARG A 109 -6.31 -9.87 19.81
N ALA A 110 -6.50 -10.07 18.51
CA ALA A 110 -7.41 -9.25 17.70
C ALA A 110 -8.25 -10.11 16.72
N PRO A 111 -9.47 -9.69 16.36
CA PRO A 111 -10.27 -10.36 15.34
C PRO A 111 -9.68 -10.17 13.94
N VAL A 112 -9.76 -11.22 13.13
CA VAL A 112 -9.41 -11.24 11.71
C VAL A 112 -10.58 -11.90 10.94
N PRO A 113 -11.20 -11.20 9.97
CA PRO A 113 -11.01 -9.78 9.67
C PRO A 113 -11.49 -8.91 10.84
N GLY A 114 -10.89 -7.74 10.99
CA GLY A 114 -11.20 -6.82 12.07
C GLY A 114 -10.24 -5.64 12.12
N LEU A 115 -10.41 -4.78 13.12
CA LEU A 115 -9.54 -3.63 13.34
C LEU A 115 -8.58 -3.91 14.49
N ILE A 116 -7.31 -3.52 14.33
CA ILE A 116 -6.31 -3.60 15.39
C ILE A 116 -6.68 -2.80 16.65
N THR A 117 -7.57 -1.81 16.53
CA THR A 117 -8.13 -1.07 17.68
C THR A 117 -9.02 -1.93 18.58
N GLU A 118 -9.45 -3.10 18.11
CA GLU A 118 -10.24 -4.08 18.86
C GLU A 118 -9.36 -5.10 19.59
N ALA A 119 -8.03 -4.94 19.53
CA ALA A 119 -7.10 -5.83 20.22
C ALA A 119 -7.30 -5.78 21.74
N THR A 120 -7.17 -6.95 22.36
CA THR A 120 -7.22 -7.14 23.81
C THR A 120 -5.95 -7.85 24.30
N PRO A 121 -5.16 -7.26 25.21
CA PRO A 121 -5.30 -5.89 25.72
C PRO A 121 -5.18 -4.83 24.61
N SER A 122 -5.68 -3.62 24.82
CA SER A 122 -5.58 -2.57 23.80
C SER A 122 -4.16 -2.02 23.72
N PHE A 123 -3.68 -1.82 22.49
CA PHE A 123 -2.40 -1.13 22.25
C PHE A 123 -2.53 0.37 22.56
N SER A 124 -1.41 0.98 22.93
CA SER A 124 -1.38 2.41 23.23
C SER A 124 -1.09 3.25 21.99
N GLU A 125 -1.45 4.55 22.05
CA GLU A 125 -1.20 5.50 20.95
C GLU A 125 -1.78 5.07 19.58
N MET A 126 -2.87 4.32 19.58
CA MET A 126 -3.55 3.90 18.35
C MET A 126 -4.02 5.12 17.54
N GLY A 127 -3.82 5.08 16.22
CA GLY A 127 -4.13 6.18 15.30
C GLY A 127 -3.17 7.37 15.38
N LYS A 128 -2.08 7.27 16.13
CA LYS A 128 -1.04 8.31 16.24
C LYS A 128 0.33 7.72 15.89
N LYS A 129 1.26 8.59 15.49
CA LYS A 129 2.67 8.18 15.32
C LYS A 129 3.23 7.80 16.70
N SER A 130 3.64 6.56 16.85
CA SER A 130 4.24 6.03 18.07
C SER A 130 5.68 5.58 17.81
N LYS A 131 6.51 5.58 18.87
CA LYS A 131 7.83 4.93 18.84
C LYS A 131 7.77 3.45 19.25
N GLN A 132 6.61 2.98 19.71
CA GLN A 132 6.44 1.61 20.19
C GLN A 132 6.46 0.60 19.04
N ARG A 133 6.12 1.05 17.83
CA ARG A 133 5.93 0.15 16.69
C ARG A 133 6.19 0.85 15.36
N ASP A 134 6.70 0.06 14.44
CA ASP A 134 6.63 0.34 13.01
C ASP A 134 5.50 -0.47 12.37
N VAL A 135 5.21 -1.67 12.90
CA VAL A 135 4.22 -2.62 12.38
C VAL A 135 3.52 -3.39 13.51
N PHE A 136 2.44 -4.09 13.12
CA PHE A 136 1.79 -5.12 13.93
C PHE A 136 2.03 -6.50 13.31
N TRP A 137 2.52 -7.42 14.13
CA TRP A 137 2.77 -8.81 13.80
C TRP A 137 1.54 -9.64 14.16
N TYR A 138 1.10 -10.52 13.26
CA TYR A 138 -0.03 -11.42 13.48
C TYR A 138 0.43 -12.88 13.44
N ARG A 139 -0.12 -13.71 14.32
CA ARG A 139 0.16 -15.14 14.38
C ARG A 139 -1.12 -15.92 14.63
N THR A 140 -1.31 -16.99 13.86
CA THR A 140 -2.31 -18.02 14.14
C THR A 140 -1.69 -19.40 13.96
N ARG A 141 -2.37 -20.42 14.47
CA ARG A 141 -2.04 -21.83 14.25
C ARG A 141 -3.28 -22.51 13.72
N PHE A 142 -3.13 -23.29 12.66
CA PHE A 142 -4.21 -24.07 12.09
C PHE A 142 -3.70 -25.48 11.76
N ASN A 143 -4.61 -26.44 11.80
CA ASN A 143 -4.32 -27.78 11.32
C ASN A 143 -4.63 -27.81 9.83
N ALA A 144 -3.64 -28.17 9.03
CA ALA A 144 -3.89 -28.49 7.63
C ALA A 144 -4.86 -29.68 7.58
N PRO A 145 -5.87 -29.67 6.68
CA PRO A 145 -6.72 -30.83 6.48
C PRO A 145 -5.84 -32.04 6.13
N ASN A 146 -6.05 -33.18 6.79
CA ASN A 146 -5.37 -34.41 6.43
C ASN A 146 -5.72 -34.75 4.98
N THR A 147 -4.74 -34.67 4.09
CA THR A 147 -4.83 -35.24 2.74
C THR A 147 -4.59 -36.74 2.87
N PRO A 148 -5.46 -37.61 2.33
CA PRO A 148 -5.03 -38.94 1.89
C PRO A 148 -4.08 -38.83 0.70
#